data_AF-A0A1M4XIE1-F1
#
_entry.id   AF-A0A1M4XIE1-F1
#
_cell.length_a   1.000
_cell.length_b   1.000
_cell.length_c   1.000
_cell.angle_alpha   90.00
_cell.angle_beta   90.00
_cell.angle_gamma   90.00
#
_symmetry.space_group_name_H-M   'P 1'
#
loop_
_entity.id
_entity.type
_entity.pdbx_description
1 polymer ?
#
loop_
_entity_poly.entity_id
_entity_poly.type
_entity_poly.pdbx_seq_one_letter_code
_entity_poly.pdbx_strand_id
1 'polypeptide(L)'
;MEFFITVYYAILDENYNALILNDKLYSELGQERIQVIAKYFRENRNIISKNQAIMLKHDRNTFYIKPKIYHGKSDGYCVLKDTSHEAKDFTVIVYANITPMQNFVDLIHKILGLLMILSGIISIFVILRMTKKIDNSFNKLKKYIIDVGERKALQELDVLDYREFNDVGKTVQKMSSLVVEILFLSKMDMDHSKTNQEIIELKELIYDCSWR
;
A
#
# COMPACT_ATOMS: atom_id res chain seq x y z
N MET A 1 -3.04 -10.03 -28.50
CA MET A 1 -1.87 -10.86 -28.14
C MET A 1 -2.38 -12.29 -28.11
N GLU A 2 -2.09 -13.08 -29.13
CA GLU A 2 -2.57 -14.47 -29.19
C GLU A 2 -1.62 -15.35 -28.39
N PHE A 3 -2.15 -16.00 -27.35
CA PHE A 3 -1.41 -16.97 -26.54
C PHE A 3 -1.54 -18.34 -27.19
N PHE A 4 -0.74 -18.61 -28.22
CA PHE A 4 -0.66 -19.97 -28.77
C PHE A 4 0.14 -20.85 -27.81
N ILE A 5 -0.56 -21.79 -27.17
CA ILE A 5 0.05 -22.85 -26.39
C ILE A 5 0.06 -24.10 -27.26
N THR A 6 1.22 -24.41 -27.82
CA THR A 6 1.40 -25.69 -28.51
C THR A 6 1.66 -26.78 -27.49
N VAL A 7 0.87 -27.85 -27.59
CA VAL A 7 0.97 -29.02 -26.73
C VAL A 7 1.67 -30.14 -27.50
N TYR A 8 2.65 -30.75 -26.88
CA TYR A 8 3.44 -31.85 -27.41
C TYR A 8 3.35 -33.06 -26.48
N TYR A 9 3.72 -34.23 -26.98
CA TYR A 9 3.80 -35.43 -26.16
C TYR A 9 5.10 -36.19 -26.39
N ALA A 10 5.56 -36.92 -25.38
CA ALA A 10 6.69 -37.81 -25.47
C ALA A 10 6.41 -39.09 -24.71
N ILE A 11 6.92 -40.22 -25.19
CA ILE A 11 6.82 -41.50 -24.51
C ILE A 11 8.18 -41.82 -23.90
N LEU A 12 8.19 -42.10 -22.60
CA LEU A 12 9.37 -42.56 -21.89
C LEU A 12 9.23 -44.04 -21.52
N ASP A 13 10.35 -44.76 -21.59
CA ASP A 13 10.44 -46.14 -21.10
C ASP A 13 10.46 -46.21 -19.56
N GLU A 14 10.55 -47.43 -19.02
CA GLU A 14 10.64 -47.72 -17.58
C GLU A 14 11.82 -47.03 -16.87
N ASN A 15 12.86 -46.66 -17.62
CA ASN A 15 14.07 -46.00 -17.14
C ASN A 15 14.06 -44.48 -17.39
N TYR A 16 12.93 -43.93 -17.84
CA TYR A 16 12.80 -42.52 -18.25
C TYR A 16 13.77 -42.15 -19.39
N ASN A 17 14.07 -43.07 -20.30
CA ASN A 17 14.66 -42.75 -21.59
C ASN A 17 13.55 -42.35 -22.56
N ALA A 18 13.75 -41.25 -23.28
CA ALA A 18 12.85 -40.87 -24.35
C ALA A 18 12.91 -41.91 -25.47
N LEU A 19 11.77 -42.53 -25.76
CA LEU A 19 11.59 -43.31 -26.98
C LEU A 19 11.47 -42.29 -28.11
N ILE A 20 12.58 -42.06 -28.82
CA ILE A 20 12.66 -41.03 -29.86
C ILE A 20 11.64 -41.38 -30.95
N LEU A 21 10.60 -40.57 -31.11
CA LEU A 21 9.76 -40.60 -32.31
C LEU A 21 10.61 -40.12 -33.47
N ASN A 22 11.00 -41.05 -34.35
CA ASN A 22 11.81 -40.78 -35.55
C ASN A 22 10.97 -40.12 -36.66
N ASP A 23 10.16 -39.14 -36.28
CA ASP A 23 9.18 -38.50 -37.16
C ASP A 23 9.58 -37.05 -37.44
N LYS A 24 9.29 -36.59 -38.66
CA LYS A 24 9.46 -35.20 -39.13
C LYS A 24 8.62 -34.18 -38.33
N LEU A 25 7.83 -34.66 -37.37
CA LEU A 25 6.93 -33.89 -36.51
C LEU A 25 7.66 -33.03 -35.46
N TYR A 26 8.87 -33.41 -35.06
CA TYR A 26 9.66 -32.66 -34.08
C TYR A 26 10.89 -32.03 -34.74
N SER A 27 11.00 -30.70 -34.65
CA SER A 27 12.25 -30.01 -34.99
C SER A 27 13.37 -30.40 -34.02
N GLU A 28 14.64 -30.12 -34.36
CA GLU A 28 15.79 -30.34 -33.46
C GLU A 28 15.56 -29.75 -32.06
N LEU A 29 14.95 -28.55 -32.01
CA LEU A 29 14.54 -27.87 -30.79
C LEU A 29 13.51 -28.67 -29.96
N GLY A 30 12.61 -29.40 -30.64
CA GLY A 30 11.64 -30.28 -30.00
C GLY A 30 12.30 -31.51 -29.35
N GLN A 31 13.31 -32.08 -30.01
CA GLN A 31 14.05 -33.22 -29.47
C GLN A 31 14.90 -32.84 -28.26
N GLU A 32 15.57 -31.69 -28.31
CA GLU A 32 16.34 -31.16 -27.17
C GLU A 32 15.44 -30.96 -25.94
N ARG A 33 14.24 -30.38 -26.12
CA ARG A 33 13.26 -30.19 -25.04
C ARG A 33 12.83 -31.52 -24.42
N ILE A 34 12.60 -32.55 -25.23
CA ILE A 34 12.23 -33.88 -24.75
C ILE A 34 13.37 -34.50 -23.93
N GLN A 35 14.63 -34.33 -24.35
CA GLN A 35 15.78 -34.82 -23.59
C GLN A 35 15.92 -34.12 -22.23
N VAL A 36 15.74 -32.80 -22.18
CA VAL A 36 15.73 -32.04 -20.91
C VAL A 36 14.65 -32.56 -19.96
N ILE A 37 13.43 -32.77 -20.47
CA ILE A 37 12.32 -33.30 -19.68
C ILE A 37 12.61 -34.72 -19.22
N ALA A 38 13.10 -35.60 -20.09
CA ALA A 38 13.44 -36.98 -19.75
C ALA A 38 14.53 -37.05 -18.67
N LYS A 39 15.58 -36.22 -18.79
CA LYS A 39 16.64 -36.11 -17.78
C LYS A 39 16.07 -35.68 -16.43
N TYR A 40 15.21 -34.66 -16.40
CA TYR A 40 14.57 -34.21 -15.17
C TYR A 40 13.77 -35.33 -14.47
N PHE A 41 12.98 -36.10 -15.23
CA PHE A 41 12.21 -37.22 -14.68
C PHE A 41 13.10 -38.35 -14.15
N ARG A 42 14.23 -38.62 -14.81
CA ARG A 42 15.20 -39.62 -14.36
C ARG A 42 15.84 -39.25 -13.02
N GLU A 43 16.27 -38.00 -12.89
CA GLU A 43 16.94 -37.48 -11.69
C GLU A 43 15.97 -37.36 -10.50
N ASN A 44 14.69 -37.06 -10.76
CA ASN A 44 13.68 -36.79 -9.73
C ASN A 44 12.64 -37.92 -9.59
N ARG A 45 12.96 -39.14 -10.03
CA ARG A 45 12.05 -40.30 -10.12
C ARG A 45 11.32 -40.65 -8.81
N ASN A 46 11.91 -40.33 -7.67
CA ASN A 46 11.37 -40.64 -6.34
C ASN A 46 10.41 -39.56 -5.80
N ILE A 47 10.42 -38.38 -6.41
CA ILE A 47 9.70 -37.18 -5.93
C ILE A 47 8.49 -36.89 -6.82
N ILE A 48 8.55 -37.27 -8.10
CA ILE A 48 7.49 -36.98 -9.05
C ILE A 48 6.31 -37.93 -8.84
N SER A 49 5.18 -37.38 -8.41
CA SER A 49 3.92 -38.10 -8.38
C SER A 49 3.48 -38.40 -9.81
N LYS A 50 3.36 -39.70 -10.12
CA LYS A 50 3.20 -40.26 -11.47
C LYS A 50 1.94 -39.80 -12.24
N ASN A 51 1.03 -39.06 -11.60
CA ASN A 51 -0.20 -38.50 -12.19
C ASN A 51 -0.40 -37.00 -11.94
N GLN A 52 0.54 -36.32 -11.28
CA GLN A 52 0.39 -34.89 -10.99
C GLN A 52 1.12 -34.05 -12.03
N ALA A 53 0.48 -32.95 -12.42
CA ALA A 53 1.13 -31.99 -13.29
C ALA A 53 2.23 -31.24 -12.53
N ILE A 54 3.35 -31.04 -13.20
CA ILE A 54 4.52 -30.36 -12.67
C ILE A 54 4.87 -29.18 -13.57
N MET A 55 5.47 -28.15 -12.97
CA MET A 55 6.03 -27.03 -13.69
C MET A 55 7.55 -27.13 -13.68
N LEU A 56 8.15 -27.25 -14.85
CA LEU A 56 9.60 -27.32 -15.03
C LEU A 56 10.09 -25.99 -15.59
N LYS A 57 10.94 -25.30 -14.83
CA LYS A 57 11.69 -24.14 -15.31
C LYS A 57 13.08 -24.63 -15.75
N HIS A 58 13.43 -24.39 -17.00
CA HIS A 58 14.75 -24.68 -17.55
C HIS A 58 15.19 -23.51 -18.44
N ASP A 59 16.29 -22.87 -18.06
CA ASP A 59 16.78 -21.62 -18.64
C ASP A 59 15.70 -20.53 -18.69
N ARG A 60 15.34 -20.09 -19.90
CA ARG A 60 14.28 -19.09 -20.16
C ARG A 60 12.93 -19.72 -20.45
N ASN A 61 12.84 -21.05 -20.47
CA ASN A 61 11.62 -21.76 -20.80
C ASN A 61 10.94 -22.29 -19.55
N THR A 62 9.62 -22.12 -19.48
CA THR A 62 8.77 -22.79 -18.50
C THR A 62 7.86 -23.78 -19.20
N PHE A 63 7.96 -25.04 -18.80
CA PHE A 63 7.14 -26.13 -19.30
C PHE A 63 6.12 -26.55 -18.25
N TYR A 64 4.87 -26.69 -18.68
CA TYR A 64 3.84 -27.37 -17.90
C TYR A 64 3.76 -28.81 -18.40
N ILE A 65 3.94 -29.77 -17.50
CA ILE A 65 4.15 -31.16 -17.84
C ILE A 65 3.18 -32.03 -17.06
N LYS A 66 2.42 -32.87 -17.75
CA LYS A 66 1.50 -33.83 -17.13
C LYS A 66 1.90 -35.26 -17.54
N PRO A 67 2.51 -36.04 -16.63
CA PRO A 67 2.80 -37.44 -16.87
C PRO A 67 1.56 -38.31 -16.64
N LYS A 68 1.49 -39.44 -17.35
CA LYS A 68 0.54 -40.51 -17.10
C LYS A 68 1.17 -41.85 -17.47
N ILE A 69 0.99 -42.84 -16.60
CA ILE A 69 1.52 -44.18 -16.82
C ILE A 69 0.51 -45.04 -17.56
N TYR A 70 1.01 -45.78 -18.54
CA TYR A 70 0.28 -46.76 -19.32
C TYR A 70 1.01 -48.09 -19.25
N HIS A 71 0.28 -49.16 -18.90
CA HIS A 71 0.80 -50.52 -18.90
C HIS A 71 0.44 -51.21 -20.22
N GLY A 72 1.44 -51.75 -20.93
CA GLY A 72 1.21 -52.39 -22.21
C GLY A 72 2.48 -52.58 -23.04
N LYS A 73 2.34 -52.55 -24.37
CA LYS A 73 3.46 -52.59 -25.31
C LYS A 73 3.51 -51.29 -26.11
N SER A 74 4.71 -50.75 -26.30
CA SER A 74 4.93 -49.54 -27.12
C SER A 74 5.45 -49.92 -28.49
N ASP A 75 4.86 -49.36 -29.54
CA ASP A 75 5.37 -49.41 -30.92
C ASP A 75 6.25 -48.21 -31.28
N GLY A 76 6.55 -47.35 -30.29
CA GLY A 76 7.28 -46.09 -30.45
C GLY A 76 6.39 -44.87 -30.72
N TYR A 77 5.15 -45.07 -31.19
CA TYR A 77 4.20 -43.98 -31.48
C TYR A 77 3.06 -43.93 -30.45
N CYS A 78 2.63 -45.09 -29.96
CA CYS A 78 1.56 -45.24 -28.99
C CYS A 78 1.86 -46.39 -28.02
N VAL A 79 1.19 -46.35 -26.86
CA VAL A 79 1.21 -47.46 -25.90
C VAL A 79 -0.10 -48.22 -26.04
N LEU A 80 -0.03 -49.42 -26.59
CA LEU A 80 -1.16 -50.32 -26.72
C LEU A 80 -1.33 -51.08 -25.41
N LYS A 81 -2.53 -51.02 -24.83
CA LYS A 81 -2.84 -51.74 -23.60
C LYS A 81 -2.72 -53.25 -23.87
N ASP A 82 -1.83 -53.89 -23.14
CA ASP A 82 -1.58 -55.33 -23.20
C ASP A 82 -1.56 -55.85 -21.75
N THR A 83 -2.15 -57.02 -21.53
CA THR A 83 -2.18 -57.72 -20.23
C THR A 83 -1.29 -58.96 -20.21
N SER A 84 -0.48 -59.16 -21.26
CA SER A 84 0.54 -60.21 -21.34
C SER A 84 1.65 -60.01 -20.31
N HIS A 85 2.34 -61.10 -19.94
CA HIS A 85 3.53 -61.08 -19.07
C HIS A 85 4.70 -60.25 -19.62
N GLU A 86 4.68 -59.90 -20.91
CA GLU A 86 5.68 -59.04 -21.54
C GLU A 86 5.32 -57.54 -21.50
N ALA A 87 4.16 -57.18 -20.92
CA ALA A 87 3.72 -55.80 -20.82
C ALA A 87 4.57 -55.02 -19.80
N LYS A 88 4.88 -53.78 -20.17
CA LYS A 88 5.78 -52.87 -19.45
C LYS A 88 5.10 -51.55 -19.13
N ASP A 89 5.64 -50.85 -18.14
CA ASP A 89 5.14 -49.53 -17.74
C ASP A 89 5.80 -48.44 -18.59
N PHE A 90 5.00 -47.72 -19.36
CA PHE A 90 5.44 -46.57 -20.15
C PHE A 90 4.89 -45.28 -19.55
N THR A 91 5.76 -44.27 -19.42
CA THR A 91 5.34 -42.94 -18.96
C THR A 91 5.11 -42.06 -20.18
N VAL A 92 3.83 -41.76 -20.47
CA VAL A 92 3.46 -40.78 -21.50
C VAL A 92 3.41 -39.41 -20.86
N ILE A 93 4.21 -38.50 -21.39
CA ILE A 93 4.29 -37.12 -20.93
C ILE A 93 3.62 -36.23 -21.96
N VAL A 94 2.66 -35.42 -21.52
CA VAL A 94 2.14 -34.30 -22.30
C VAL A 94 2.75 -33.02 -21.74
N TYR A 95 3.35 -32.19 -22.59
CA TYR A 95 3.97 -30.94 -22.15
C TYR A 95 3.60 -29.76 -23.04
N ALA A 96 3.55 -28.58 -22.44
CA ALA A 96 3.25 -27.33 -23.10
C ALA A 96 4.27 -26.26 -22.71
N ASN A 97 4.73 -25.48 -23.68
CA ASN A 97 5.57 -24.31 -23.39
C ASN A 97 4.67 -23.15 -22.91
N ILE A 98 4.70 -22.88 -21.61
CA ILE A 98 3.92 -21.82 -20.96
C ILE A 98 4.74 -20.56 -20.67
N THR A 99 5.94 -20.44 -21.26
CA THR A 99 6.79 -19.25 -21.14
C THR A 99 6.06 -17.95 -21.48
N PRO A 100 5.24 -17.87 -22.55
CA PRO A 100 4.49 -16.64 -22.83
C PRO A 100 3.54 -16.25 -21.68
N MET A 101 2.93 -17.25 -21.03
CA MET A 101 2.03 -17.04 -19.90
C MET A 101 2.79 -16.60 -18.64
N GLN A 102 3.94 -17.19 -18.36
CA GLN A 102 4.80 -16.77 -17.25
C GLN A 102 5.29 -15.33 -17.44
N ASN A 103 5.78 -14.97 -18.64
CA ASN A 103 6.22 -13.61 -18.94
C ASN A 103 5.08 -12.59 -18.77
N PHE A 104 3.84 -12.98 -19.13
CA PHE A 104 2.67 -12.14 -18.92
C PHE A 104 2.36 -11.93 -17.43
N VAL A 105 2.41 -13.01 -16.64
CA VAL A 105 2.23 -12.93 -15.18
C VAL A 105 3.32 -12.06 -14.55
N ASP A 106 4.56 -12.20 -14.96
CA ASP A 106 5.68 -11.38 -14.47
C ASP A 106 5.52 -9.90 -14.85
N LEU A 107 5.01 -9.63 -16.06
CA LEU A 107 4.69 -8.27 -16.50
C LEU A 107 3.58 -7.64 -15.64
N ILE A 108 2.53 -8.40 -15.32
CA ILE A 108 1.46 -7.95 -14.41
C ILE A 108 2.06 -7.59 -13.03
N HIS A 109 2.85 -8.49 -12.44
CA HIS A 109 3.45 -8.24 -11.12
C HIS A 109 4.34 -7.00 -11.14
N LYS A 110 5.12 -6.79 -12.21
CA LYS A 110 5.96 -5.61 -12.37
C LYS A 110 5.15 -4.32 -12.44
N ILE A 111 4.06 -4.30 -13.22
CA ILE A 111 3.17 -3.14 -13.33
C ILE A 111 2.49 -2.85 -11.99
N LEU A 112 1.99 -3.89 -11.30
CA LEU A 112 1.36 -3.75 -10.00
C LEU A 112 2.33 -3.18 -8.95
N GLY A 113 3.56 -3.69 -8.92
CA GLY A 113 4.61 -3.17 -8.05
C GLY A 113 4.93 -1.70 -8.33
N LEU A 114 5.03 -1.32 -9.61
CA LEU A 114 5.23 0.07 -10.01
C LEU A 114 4.07 0.97 -9.55
N LEU A 115 2.83 0.51 -9.70
CA LEU A 115 1.64 1.23 -9.27
C LEU A 115 1.63 1.48 -7.75
N MET A 116 1.99 0.46 -6.96
CA MET A 116 2.09 0.61 -5.51
C MET A 116 3.12 1.67 -5.12
N ILE A 117 4.31 1.63 -5.73
CA ILE A 117 5.37 2.62 -5.47
C ILE A 117 4.89 4.03 -5.81
N LEU A 118 4.27 4.22 -6.99
CA LEU A 118 3.73 5.52 -7.40
C LEU A 118 2.67 6.03 -6.44
N SER A 119 1.72 5.17 -6.03
CA SER A 119 0.69 5.54 -5.06
C SER A 119 1.26 5.95 -3.70
N GLY A 120 2.33 5.27 -3.25
CA GLY A 120 3.05 5.59 -2.03
C GLY A 120 3.74 6.95 -2.11
N ILE A 121 4.45 7.22 -3.22
CA ILE A 121 5.12 8.51 -3.46
C ILE A 121 4.11 9.66 -3.46
N ILE A 122 2.97 9.49 -4.14
CA ILE A 122 1.91 10.50 -4.19
C ILE A 122 1.38 10.77 -2.78
N SER A 123 1.11 9.71 -2.01
CA SER A 123 0.61 9.84 -0.64
C SER A 123 1.60 10.59 0.26
N ILE A 124 2.89 10.22 0.21
CA ILE A 124 3.95 10.90 0.96
C ILE A 124 4.01 12.38 0.59
N PHE A 125 3.94 12.71 -0.70
CA PHE A 125 3.98 14.08 -1.17
C PHE A 125 2.79 14.92 -0.65
N VAL A 126 1.58 14.36 -0.69
CA VAL A 126 0.37 15.01 -0.17
C VAL A 126 0.48 15.26 1.33
N ILE A 127 0.91 14.25 2.10
CA ILE A 127 1.08 14.37 3.55
C ILE A 127 2.10 15.47 3.88
N LEU A 128 3.26 15.48 3.21
CA LEU A 128 4.29 16.50 3.44
C LEU A 128 3.79 17.93 3.13
N ARG A 129 3.03 18.09 2.04
CA ARG A 129 2.40 19.38 1.69
C ARG A 129 1.41 19.82 2.75
N MET A 130 0.55 18.90 3.21
CA MET A 130 -0.45 19.19 4.22
C MET A 130 0.19 19.58 5.56
N THR A 131 1.19 18.82 6.03
CA THR A 131 1.89 19.11 7.29
C THR A 131 2.54 20.49 7.26
N LYS A 132 3.19 20.87 6.16
CA LYS A 132 3.76 22.22 6.02
C LYS A 132 2.70 23.31 6.06
N LYS A 133 1.54 23.06 5.45
CA LYS A 133 0.41 24.01 5.45
C LYS A 133 -0.16 24.20 6.86
N ILE A 134 -0.35 23.11 7.59
CA ILE A 134 -0.81 23.12 9.00
C ILE A 134 0.19 23.89 9.85
N ASP A 135 1.47 23.55 9.76
CA ASP A 135 2.52 24.15 10.59
C ASP A 135 2.62 25.67 10.37
N ASN A 136 2.53 26.12 9.11
CA ASN A 136 2.50 27.55 8.81
C ASN A 136 1.28 28.26 9.43
N SER A 137 0.10 27.65 9.33
CA SER A 137 -1.12 28.23 9.88
C SER A 137 -1.12 28.24 11.41
N PHE A 138 -0.57 27.18 12.03
CA PHE A 138 -0.39 27.08 13.47
C PHE A 138 0.59 28.12 13.99
N ASN A 139 1.72 28.33 13.29
CA ASN A 139 2.70 29.35 13.67
C ASN A 139 2.14 30.77 13.57
N LYS A 140 1.31 31.07 12.56
CA LYS A 140 0.57 32.34 12.47
C LYS A 140 -0.38 32.53 13.66
N LEU A 141 -1.18 31.52 13.98
CA LEU A 141 -2.08 31.56 15.14
C LEU A 141 -1.30 31.76 16.44
N LYS A 142 -0.22 31.00 16.65
CA LYS A 142 0.66 31.13 17.83
C LYS A 142 1.16 32.56 17.98
N LYS A 143 1.67 33.16 16.90
CA LYS A 143 2.17 34.53 16.92
C LYS A 143 1.06 35.52 17.28
N TYR A 144 -0.12 35.38 16.68
CA TYR A 144 -1.28 36.20 17.02
C TYR A 144 -1.65 36.11 18.50
N ILE A 145 -1.73 34.91 19.07
CA ILE A 145 -2.05 34.72 20.49
C ILE A 145 -1.02 35.42 21.39
N ILE A 146 0.28 35.32 21.07
CA ILE A 146 1.34 36.00 21.82
C ILE A 146 1.17 37.53 21.72
N ASP A 147 0.96 38.06 20.52
CA ASP A 147 0.81 39.51 20.31
C ASP A 147 -0.43 40.07 21.05
N VAL A 148 -1.54 39.32 21.05
CA VAL A 148 -2.75 39.65 21.85
C VAL A 148 -2.44 39.64 23.35
N GLY A 149 -1.72 38.61 23.84
CA GLY A 149 -1.34 38.48 25.24
C GLY A 149 -0.41 39.58 25.73
N GLU A 150 0.53 40.02 24.89
CA GLU A 150 1.45 41.13 25.17
C GLU A 150 0.81 42.52 24.98
N ARG A 151 -0.48 42.58 24.62
CA ARG A 151 -1.24 43.81 24.36
C ARG A 151 -0.59 44.74 23.33
N LYS A 152 0.08 44.18 22.32
CA LYS A 152 0.52 44.94 21.15
C LYS A 152 -0.70 45.42 20.37
N ALA A 153 -0.57 46.54 19.65
CA ALA A 153 -1.65 47.13 18.86
C ALA A 153 -2.29 46.07 17.95
N LEU A 154 -3.55 45.71 18.25
CA LEU A 154 -4.27 44.58 17.70
C LEU A 154 -4.53 44.77 16.20
N GLN A 155 -3.73 44.12 15.36
CA GLN A 155 -4.16 43.80 14.00
C GLN A 155 -5.11 42.60 14.06
N GLU A 156 -6.21 42.63 13.30
CA GLU A 156 -7.09 41.48 13.17
C GLU A 156 -6.32 40.28 12.61
N LEU A 157 -6.64 39.08 13.10
CA LEU A 157 -6.03 37.85 12.60
C LEU A 157 -6.40 37.66 11.13
N ASP A 158 -5.41 37.68 10.23
CA ASP A 158 -5.58 37.26 8.84
C ASP A 158 -6.25 35.88 8.79
N VAL A 159 -7.23 35.72 7.90
CA VAL A 159 -7.97 34.46 7.75
C VAL A 159 -6.99 33.32 7.49
N LEU A 160 -6.91 32.40 8.46
CA LEU A 160 -6.08 31.21 8.40
C LEU A 160 -6.75 30.16 7.50
N ASP A 161 -5.92 29.30 6.93
CA ASP A 161 -6.36 28.23 6.03
C ASP A 161 -7.30 27.19 6.68
N TYR A 162 -7.29 27.10 8.01
CA TYR A 162 -8.06 26.13 8.79
C TYR A 162 -9.10 26.87 9.64
N ARG A 163 -10.37 26.46 9.52
CA ARG A 163 -11.50 27.09 10.23
C ARG A 163 -11.32 26.97 11.74
N GLU A 164 -10.86 25.82 12.19
CA GLU A 164 -10.58 25.50 13.58
C GLU A 164 -9.61 26.52 14.19
N PHE A 165 -8.59 26.93 13.43
CA PHE A 165 -7.62 27.93 13.90
C PHE A 165 -8.20 29.35 13.93
N ASN A 166 -9.06 29.70 12.97
CA ASN A 166 -9.80 30.96 12.98
C ASN A 166 -10.74 31.08 14.18
N ASP A 167 -11.42 29.99 14.53
CA ASP A 167 -12.35 29.95 15.67
C ASP A 167 -11.59 30.13 17.01
N VAL A 168 -10.41 29.53 17.13
CA VAL A 168 -9.49 29.79 18.26
C VAL A 168 -9.07 31.26 18.30
N GLY A 169 -8.67 31.83 17.17
CA GLY A 169 -8.30 33.25 17.06
C GLY A 169 -9.40 34.19 17.55
N LYS A 170 -10.64 33.98 17.08
CA LYS A 170 -11.82 34.76 17.52
C LYS A 170 -12.09 34.61 19.00
N THR A 171 -11.92 33.42 19.55
CA THR A 171 -12.10 33.15 20.98
C THR A 171 -11.08 33.93 21.81
N VAL A 172 -9.81 33.93 21.40
CA VAL A 172 -8.74 34.67 22.07
C VAL A 172 -8.99 36.18 21.99
N GLN A 173 -9.44 36.69 20.85
CA GLN A 173 -9.81 38.10 20.69
C GLN A 173 -10.94 38.49 21.66
N LYS A 174 -12.00 37.67 21.74
CA LYS A 174 -13.13 37.90 22.65
C LYS A 174 -12.72 37.84 24.13
N MET A 175 -11.83 36.90 24.49
CA MET A 175 -11.29 36.84 25.85
C MET A 175 -10.46 38.07 26.18
N SER A 176 -9.63 38.55 25.25
CA SER A 176 -8.83 39.77 25.43
C SER A 176 -9.70 41.00 25.65
N SER A 177 -10.77 41.17 24.86
CA SER A 177 -11.70 42.30 25.03
C SER A 177 -12.39 42.29 26.39
N LEU A 178 -12.82 41.11 26.88
CA LEU A 178 -13.44 40.97 28.20
C LEU A 178 -12.47 41.33 29.33
N VAL A 179 -11.19 40.96 29.21
CA VAL A 179 -10.17 41.33 30.22
C VAL A 179 -9.94 42.84 30.25
N VAL A 180 -9.93 43.51 29.09
CA VAL A 180 -9.84 44.97 29.01
C VAL A 180 -11.02 45.63 29.70
N GLU A 181 -12.24 45.15 29.44
CA GLU A 181 -13.47 45.65 30.05
C GLU A 181 -13.47 45.50 31.58
N ILE A 182 -13.08 44.33 32.10
CA ILE A 182 -12.98 44.08 33.55
C ILE A 182 -11.98 45.04 34.20
N LEU A 183 -10.81 45.26 33.59
CA LEU A 183 -9.81 46.19 34.11
C LEU A 183 -10.32 47.64 34.12
N PHE A 184 -11.09 48.02 33.10
CA PHE A 184 -11.70 49.34 33.02
C PHE A 184 -12.71 49.56 34.15
N LEU A 185 -13.61 48.60 34.37
CA LEU A 185 -14.59 48.63 35.45
C LEU A 185 -13.90 48.69 36.82
N SER A 186 -12.90 47.83 37.05
CA SER A 186 -12.14 47.83 38.31
C SER A 186 -11.44 49.15 38.60
N LYS A 187 -10.92 49.84 37.56
CA LYS A 187 -10.30 51.16 37.71
C LYS A 187 -11.34 52.22 38.07
N MET A 188 -12.53 52.15 37.49
CA MET A 188 -13.64 53.06 37.77
C MET A 188 -14.14 52.91 39.22
N ASP A 189 -14.31 51.68 39.70
CA ASP A 189 -14.72 51.40 41.09
C ASP A 189 -13.69 51.92 42.11
N MET A 190 -12.40 51.79 41.81
CA MET A 190 -11.33 52.34 42.64
C MET A 190 -11.43 53.86 42.78
N ASP A 191 -11.74 54.56 41.68
CA ASP A 191 -11.83 56.03 41.67
C ASP A 191 -13.08 56.52 42.41
N HIS A 192 -14.20 55.80 42.27
CA HIS A 192 -15.44 56.06 43.02
C HIS A 192 -15.27 55.84 44.54
N SER A 193 -14.43 54.88 44.94
CA SER A 193 -14.13 54.66 46.36
C SER A 193 -13.30 55.80 46.99
N LYS A 194 -12.43 56.45 46.20
CA LYS A 194 -11.64 57.62 46.65
C LYS A 194 -12.48 58.88 46.79
N THR A 195 -13.49 59.06 45.93
CA THR A 195 -14.38 60.24 45.98
C THR A 195 -15.37 60.16 47.15
N ASN A 196 -15.70 58.97 47.65
CA ASN A 196 -16.59 58.79 48.82
C ASN A 196 -15.89 58.86 50.19
N GLN A 197 -14.58 59.15 50.24
CA GLN A 197 -13.86 59.44 51.49
C GLN A 197 -13.64 60.94 51.68
N GLU A 198 -14.72 61.72 51.74
CA GLU A 198 -14.64 63.06 52.33
C GLU A 198 -14.71 62.92 53.86
N ILE A 199 -13.64 63.32 54.55
CA ILE A 199 -13.65 63.44 56.01
C ILE A 199 -14.50 64.66 56.35
N ILE A 200 -15.79 64.45 56.58
CA ILE A 200 -16.69 65.49 57.05
C ILE A 200 -16.31 65.76 58.52
N GLU A 201 -15.74 66.94 58.78
CA GLU A 201 -15.49 67.36 60.16
C GLU A 201 -16.84 67.54 60.88
N LEU A 202 -16.98 66.90 62.05
CA LEU A 202 -18.22 66.88 62.85
C LEU A 202 -18.80 68.29 63.08
N LYS A 203 -17.96 69.33 63.05
CA LYS A 203 -18.37 70.74 63.17
C LYS A 203 -19.29 71.19 62.02
N GLU A 204 -19.07 70.74 60.79
CA GLU A 204 -19.89 71.14 59.63
C GLU A 204 -21.25 70.44 59.67
N LEU A 205 -21.28 69.17 60.10
CA LEU A 205 -22.52 68.41 60.28
C LEU A 205 -23.43 69.00 61.36
N ILE A 206 -22.85 69.50 62.45
CA ILE A 206 -23.59 70.18 63.53
C ILE A 206 -24.14 71.53 63.06
N TYR A 207 -23.38 72.26 62.22
CA TYR A 207 -23.82 73.54 61.70
C TYR A 207 -25.04 73.40 60.78
N ASP A 208 -25.04 72.42 59.88
CA ASP A 208 -26.16 72.13 58.98
C ASP A 208 -27.41 71.62 59.71
N CYS A 209 -27.25 70.87 60.80
CA CYS A 209 -28.37 70.43 61.62
C CYS A 209 -28.97 71.55 62.51
N SER A 210 -28.23 72.64 62.73
CA SER A 210 -28.64 73.72 63.65
C SER A 210 -29.53 74.80 63.01
N TRP A 211 -29.72 74.76 61.68
CA TRP A 211 -30.58 75.68 60.94
C TRP A 211 -31.83 75.01 60.37
N ARG A 212 -32.62 74.36 61.24
CA ARG A 212 -34.02 74.01 60.97
C ARG A 212 -34.93 74.50 62.08
#